data_AF-A0A6G1HNH8-F1
#
_entry.id   AF-A0A6G1HNH8-F1
#
_cell.length_a   1.000
_cell.length_b   1.000
_cell.length_c   1.000
_cell.angle_alpha   90.00
_cell.angle_beta   90.00
_cell.angle_gamma   90.00
#
_symmetry.space_group_name_H-M   'P 1'
#
loop_
_entity.id
_entity.type
_entity.pdbx_description
1 polymer ?
#
loop_
_entity_poly.entity_id
_entity_poly.type
_entity_poly.pdbx_seq_one_letter_code
_entity_poly.pdbx_strand_id
1 'polypeptide(L)'
;MNITTDITSSVEQLASSIDDVETALEPLLSTAIADYTAQLPLLDRAKAYVLAAYTIESLLYSSLRLSGQDAKSHPVFTELQRVRQRFEKIKEVEAGDTQPSMALDKSAAQRFISAALAGNDKIDKEIAEAKAGQEERLKAKIEALGGKAEKKNSEKVKRRKERDARKAKKAAKGDGAGN
;
A
#
# COMPACT_ATOMS: atom_id res chain seq x y z
N MET A 1 37.24 -41.38 -12.12
CA MET A 1 36.43 -40.26 -12.65
C MET A 1 37.12 -39.77 -13.92
N ASN A 2 36.44 -39.88 -15.06
CA ASN A 2 36.99 -39.45 -16.35
C ASN A 2 36.74 -37.94 -16.50
N ILE A 3 37.77 -37.13 -16.28
CA ILE A 3 37.68 -35.65 -16.28
C ILE A 3 37.17 -35.12 -17.62
N THR A 4 37.40 -35.84 -18.71
CA THR A 4 36.99 -35.45 -20.06
C THR A 4 35.48 -35.57 -20.30
N THR A 5 34.81 -36.58 -19.73
CA THR A 5 33.34 -36.71 -19.86
C THR A 5 32.59 -35.64 -19.07
N ASP A 6 33.18 -35.19 -17.97
CA ASP A 6 32.61 -34.18 -17.07
C ASP A 6 32.63 -32.77 -17.70
N ILE A 7 33.73 -32.42 -18.38
CA ILE A 7 33.85 -31.15 -19.10
C ILE A 7 32.87 -31.09 -20.27
N THR A 8 32.78 -32.15 -21.09
CA THR A 8 31.84 -32.18 -22.22
C THR A 8 30.40 -32.01 -21.76
N SER A 9 29.98 -32.73 -20.71
CA SER A 9 28.64 -32.59 -20.15
C SER A 9 28.38 -31.17 -19.61
N SER A 10 29.37 -30.56 -18.95
CA SER A 10 29.25 -29.18 -18.46
C SER A 10 29.10 -28.15 -19.60
N VAL A 11 29.79 -28.36 -20.73
CA VAL A 11 29.68 -27.50 -21.92
C VAL A 11 28.32 -27.66 -22.60
N GLU A 12 27.82 -28.89 -22.74
CA GLU A 12 26.48 -29.16 -23.27
C GLU A 12 25.40 -28.52 -22.40
N GLN A 13 25.53 -28.63 -21.08
CA GLN A 13 24.62 -27.98 -20.14
C GLN A 13 24.67 -26.44 -20.26
N LEU A 14 25.86 -25.87 -20.42
CA LEU A 14 26.02 -24.44 -20.62
C LEU A 14 25.35 -23.98 -21.92
N ALA A 15 25.53 -24.72 -23.02
CA ALA A 15 24.88 -24.42 -24.30
C ALA A 15 23.36 -24.44 -24.17
N SER A 16 22.79 -25.49 -23.58
CA SER A 16 21.35 -25.57 -23.31
C SER A 16 20.85 -24.42 -22.44
N SER A 17 21.63 -24.01 -21.42
CA SER A 17 21.27 -22.89 -20.54
C SER A 17 21.28 -21.55 -21.29
N ILE A 18 22.16 -21.39 -22.29
CA ILE A 18 22.18 -20.19 -23.14
C ILE A 18 20.94 -20.16 -24.02
N ASP A 19 20.58 -21.27 -24.66
CA ASP A 19 19.38 -21.38 -25.49
C ASP A 19 18.09 -21.04 -24.69
N ASP A 20 18.00 -21.54 -23.45
CA ASP A 20 16.89 -21.24 -22.54
C ASP A 20 16.81 -19.74 -22.21
N VAL A 21 17.95 -19.10 -21.95
CA VAL A 21 18.02 -17.66 -21.64
C VAL A 21 17.69 -16.82 -22.87
N GLU A 22 18.18 -17.18 -24.05
CA GLU A 22 17.85 -16.49 -25.30
C GLU A 22 16.34 -16.55 -25.57
N THR A 23 15.74 -17.74 -25.43
CA THR A 23 14.29 -17.93 -25.56
C THR A 23 13.50 -17.09 -24.54
N ALA A 24 13.94 -17.07 -23.28
CA ALA A 24 13.27 -16.29 -22.24
C ALA A 24 13.38 -14.77 -22.45
N LEU A 25 14.44 -14.30 -23.11
CA LEU A 25 14.70 -12.87 -23.35
C LEU A 25 14.16 -12.38 -24.68
N GLU A 26 13.81 -13.26 -25.62
CA GLU A 26 13.27 -12.90 -26.94
C GLU A 26 12.17 -11.82 -26.89
N PRO A 27 11.16 -11.89 -25.99
CA PRO A 27 10.12 -10.85 -25.93
C PRO A 27 10.66 -9.49 -25.50
N LEU A 28 11.66 -9.46 -24.61
CA LEU A 28 12.30 -8.23 -24.11
C LEU A 28 13.30 -7.64 -25.12
N LEU A 29 13.85 -8.46 -26.02
CA LEU A 29 14.77 -8.02 -27.06
C LEU A 29 14.02 -7.51 -28.30
N SER A 30 12.82 -8.04 -28.56
CA SER A 30 12.01 -7.68 -29.73
C SER A 30 11.24 -6.37 -29.57
N THR A 31 10.97 -5.94 -28.34
CA THR A 31 10.21 -4.73 -28.04
C THR A 31 10.84 -4.00 -26.85
N ALA A 32 10.77 -2.67 -26.81
CA ALA A 32 11.40 -1.93 -25.72
C ALA A 32 10.77 -2.27 -24.37
N ILE A 33 11.59 -2.51 -23.35
CA ILE A 33 11.11 -2.78 -21.98
C ILE A 33 10.20 -1.66 -21.44
N ALA A 34 10.39 -0.43 -21.91
CA ALA A 34 9.54 0.71 -21.57
C ALA A 34 8.07 0.51 -22.00
N ASP A 35 7.83 -0.13 -23.14
CA ASP A 35 6.49 -0.31 -23.70
C ASP A 35 5.65 -1.27 -22.86
N TYR A 36 6.26 -2.36 -22.38
CA TYR A 36 5.60 -3.31 -21.48
C TYR A 36 5.42 -2.73 -20.08
N THR A 37 6.44 -2.05 -19.56
CA THR A 37 6.43 -1.58 -18.17
C THR A 37 5.55 -0.35 -17.96
N ALA A 38 5.23 0.41 -19.02
CA ALA A 38 4.35 1.58 -18.96
C ALA A 38 2.94 1.23 -18.44
N GLN A 39 2.45 0.03 -18.74
CA GLN A 39 1.11 -0.45 -18.36
C GLN A 39 1.09 -1.11 -16.97
N LEU A 40 2.26 -1.40 -16.40
CA LEU A 40 2.37 -2.08 -15.11
C LEU A 40 2.15 -1.11 -13.94
N PRO A 41 1.56 -1.61 -12.83
CA PRO A 41 1.59 -0.93 -11.53
C PRO A 41 3.02 -0.56 -11.12
N LEU A 42 3.17 0.47 -10.28
CA LEU A 42 4.47 1.02 -9.91
C LEU A 42 5.43 -0.04 -9.34
N LEU A 43 4.93 -0.94 -8.48
CA LEU A 43 5.73 -2.00 -7.86
C LEU A 43 6.21 -3.02 -8.90
N ASP A 44 5.33 -3.47 -9.80
CA ASP A 44 5.66 -4.45 -10.82
C ASP A 44 6.62 -3.87 -11.87
N ARG A 45 6.45 -2.58 -12.20
CA ARG A 45 7.40 -1.82 -13.01
C ARG A 45 8.80 -1.82 -12.38
N ALA A 46 8.90 -1.55 -11.08
CA ALA A 46 10.18 -1.58 -10.37
C ALA A 46 10.80 -2.98 -10.40
N LYS A 47 10.01 -4.03 -10.15
CA LYS A 47 10.45 -5.44 -10.26
C LYS A 47 11.00 -5.75 -11.64
N ALA A 48 10.30 -5.38 -12.71
CA ALA A 48 10.71 -5.63 -14.08
C ALA A 48 12.07 -5.00 -14.40
N TYR A 49 12.27 -3.72 -14.04
CA TYR A 49 13.56 -3.04 -14.27
C TYR A 49 14.71 -3.61 -13.42
N VAL A 50 14.45 -3.99 -12.17
CA VAL A 50 15.47 -4.61 -11.31
C VAL A 50 15.85 -5.99 -11.82
N LEU A 51 14.89 -6.78 -12.30
CA LEU A 51 15.16 -8.07 -12.96
C LEU A 51 15.96 -7.90 -14.24
N ALA A 52 15.61 -6.93 -15.09
CA ALA A 52 16.37 -6.67 -16.32
C ALA A 52 17.82 -6.28 -16.02
N ALA A 53 18.05 -5.40 -15.04
CA ALA A 53 19.40 -5.06 -14.58
C ALA A 53 20.14 -6.28 -14.02
N TYR A 54 19.47 -7.11 -13.21
CA TYR A 54 20.04 -8.35 -12.69
C TYR A 54 20.48 -9.30 -13.81
N THR A 55 19.65 -9.47 -14.83
CA THR A 55 19.97 -10.31 -16.00
C THR A 55 21.22 -9.81 -16.71
N ILE A 56 21.30 -8.52 -17.02
CA ILE A 56 22.45 -7.92 -17.72
C ILE A 56 23.74 -8.13 -16.91
N GLU A 57 23.73 -7.80 -15.62
CA GLU A 57 24.90 -7.95 -14.75
C GLU A 57 25.30 -9.43 -14.59
N SER A 58 24.32 -10.34 -14.52
CA SER A 58 24.56 -11.79 -14.41
C SER A 58 25.19 -12.37 -15.68
N LEU A 59 24.73 -11.91 -16.85
CA LEU A 59 25.31 -12.29 -18.15
C LEU A 59 26.73 -11.76 -18.29
N LEU A 60 26.98 -10.51 -17.90
CA LEU A 60 28.31 -9.92 -17.91
C LEU A 60 29.27 -10.65 -16.94
N TYR A 61 28.79 -10.95 -15.72
CA TYR A 61 29.54 -11.75 -14.75
C TYR A 61 29.90 -13.13 -15.31
N SER A 62 28.97 -13.78 -16.01
CA SER A 62 29.19 -15.09 -16.64
C SER A 62 30.20 -15.02 -17.78
N SER A 63 30.11 -13.98 -18.64
CA SER A 63 31.07 -13.71 -19.71
C SER A 63 32.50 -13.50 -19.20
N LEU A 64 32.67 -12.76 -18.09
CA LEU A 64 33.97 -12.56 -17.45
C LEU A 64 34.57 -13.88 -16.97
N ARG A 65 33.74 -14.75 -16.35
CA ARG A 65 34.18 -16.08 -15.89
C ARG A 65 34.60 -16.97 -17.05
N LEU A 66 33.86 -16.95 -18.17
CA LEU A 66 34.20 -17.70 -19.38
C LEU A 66 35.49 -17.19 -20.03
N SER A 67 35.80 -15.91 -19.87
CA SER A 67 37.04 -15.29 -20.34
C SER A 67 38.24 -15.56 -19.42
N GLY A 68 38.08 -16.37 -18.36
CA GLY A 68 39.13 -16.67 -17.39
C GLY A 68 39.47 -15.52 -16.43
N GLN A 69 38.66 -14.46 -16.39
CA GLN A 69 38.84 -13.35 -15.47
C GLN A 69 38.23 -13.66 -14.10
N ASP A 70 38.83 -13.13 -13.03
CA ASP A 70 38.23 -13.20 -11.70
C ASP A 70 37.06 -12.22 -11.57
N ALA A 71 35.87 -12.73 -11.85
CA ALA A 71 34.65 -11.93 -11.81
C ALA A 71 34.29 -11.40 -10.41
N LYS A 72 34.88 -11.94 -9.32
CA LYS A 72 34.62 -11.46 -7.95
C LYS A 72 35.40 -10.19 -7.60
N SER A 73 36.61 -10.03 -8.13
CA SER A 73 37.38 -8.80 -8.00
C SER A 73 36.98 -7.73 -9.02
N HIS A 74 36.23 -8.12 -10.07
CA HIS A 74 35.72 -7.20 -11.07
C HIS A 74 34.60 -6.29 -10.52
N PRO A 75 34.50 -5.00 -10.94
CA PRO A 75 33.45 -4.07 -10.51
C PRO A 75 32.01 -4.57 -10.68
N VAL A 76 31.76 -5.45 -11.65
CA VAL A 76 30.45 -6.11 -11.87
C VAL A 76 29.95 -6.83 -10.63
N PHE A 77 30.84 -7.39 -9.80
CA PHE A 77 30.43 -7.99 -8.54
C PHE A 77 29.82 -6.97 -7.58
N THR A 78 30.31 -5.73 -7.60
CA THR A 78 29.74 -4.63 -6.80
C THR A 78 28.36 -4.23 -7.33
N GLU A 79 28.17 -4.18 -8.64
CA GLU A 79 26.86 -3.92 -9.24
C GLU A 79 25.85 -5.04 -8.91
N LEU A 80 26.28 -6.32 -8.87
CA LEU A 80 25.44 -7.42 -8.39
C LEU A 80 25.00 -7.23 -6.92
N GLN A 81 25.90 -6.78 -6.04
CA GLN A 81 25.52 -6.45 -4.66
C GLN A 81 24.53 -5.29 -4.60
N ARG A 82 24.70 -4.28 -5.45
CA ARG A 82 23.77 -3.14 -5.54
C ARG A 82 22.38 -3.59 -6.03
N VAL A 83 22.32 -4.50 -7.00
CA VAL A 83 21.04 -5.08 -7.47
C VAL A 83 20.37 -5.89 -6.37
N ARG A 84 21.13 -6.67 -5.59
CA ARG A 84 20.61 -7.38 -4.40
C ARG A 84 19.94 -6.43 -3.41
N GLN A 85 20.57 -5.31 -3.09
CA GLN A 85 19.99 -4.29 -2.21
C GLN A 85 18.67 -3.73 -2.76
N ARG A 86 18.51 -3.63 -4.09
CA ARG A 86 17.24 -3.22 -4.70
C ARG A 86 16.14 -4.27 -4.53
N PHE A 87 16.47 -5.56 -4.64
CA PHE A 87 15.51 -6.63 -4.32
C PHE A 87 15.06 -6.56 -2.86
N GLU A 88 15.97 -6.29 -1.93
CA GLU A 88 15.64 -6.12 -0.50
C GLU A 88 14.65 -4.95 -0.30
N LYS A 89 14.92 -3.78 -0.89
CA LYS A 89 13.99 -2.64 -0.86
C LYS A 89 12.61 -2.95 -1.45
N ILE A 90 12.56 -3.68 -2.57
CA ILE A 90 11.28 -4.09 -3.17
C ILE A 90 10.52 -5.01 -2.22
N LYS A 91 11.20 -5.96 -1.58
CA LYS A 91 10.59 -6.88 -0.60
C LYS A 91 10.04 -6.14 0.62
N GLU A 92 10.79 -5.18 1.16
CA GLU A 92 10.33 -4.35 2.29
C GLU A 92 9.06 -3.54 1.95
N VAL A 93 9.01 -3.00 0.73
CA VAL A 93 7.81 -2.29 0.24
C VAL A 93 6.64 -3.24 0.04
N GLU A 94 6.89 -4.41 -0.55
CA GLU A 94 5.86 -5.43 -0.80
C GLU A 94 5.29 -6.03 0.50
N ALA A 95 6.11 -6.17 1.54
CA ALA A 95 5.68 -6.62 2.87
C ALA A 95 4.81 -5.59 3.62
N GLY A 96 4.78 -4.33 3.17
CA GLY A 96 4.07 -3.25 3.85
C GLY A 96 4.79 -2.71 5.09
N ASP A 97 6.04 -3.13 5.31
CA ASP A 97 6.89 -2.75 6.46
C ASP A 97 7.37 -1.30 6.40
N THR A 98 7.27 -0.69 5.23
CA THR A 98 7.61 0.72 4.99
C THR A 98 6.43 1.64 5.33
N GLN A 99 6.02 1.65 6.60
CA GLN A 99 5.27 2.80 7.10
C GLN A 99 6.22 4.00 7.21
N PRO A 100 5.80 5.21 6.83
CA PRO A 100 6.63 6.40 7.03
C PRO A 100 6.96 6.53 8.52
N SER A 101 8.25 6.36 8.86
CA SER A 101 8.73 6.47 10.24
C SER A 101 8.59 7.89 10.80
N MET A 102 8.44 8.87 9.92
CA MET A 102 8.16 10.25 10.26
C MET A 102 6.66 10.50 10.22
N ALA A 103 6.00 10.28 11.35
CA ALA A 103 4.68 10.85 11.57
C ALA A 103 4.81 12.38 11.65
N LEU A 104 4.07 13.10 10.81
CA LEU A 104 4.02 14.56 10.88
C LEU A 104 3.43 14.97 12.23
N ASP A 105 4.21 15.65 13.07
CA ASP A 105 3.68 16.30 14.27
C ASP A 105 2.83 17.50 13.85
N LYS A 106 1.53 17.25 13.68
CA LYS A 106 0.53 18.26 13.31
C LYS A 106 0.52 19.42 14.31
N SER A 107 0.81 19.16 15.59
CA SER A 107 0.85 20.18 16.63
C SER A 107 2.06 21.10 16.47
N ALA A 108 3.22 20.55 16.14
CA ALA A 108 4.42 21.33 15.86
C ALA A 108 4.25 22.15 14.58
N ALA A 109 3.76 21.53 13.50
CA ALA A 109 3.46 22.23 12.25
C ALA A 109 2.47 23.39 12.46
N GLN A 110 1.42 23.17 13.25
CA GLN A 110 0.47 24.22 13.59
C GLN A 110 1.09 25.34 14.41
N ARG A 111 1.96 25.03 15.38
CA ARG A 111 2.73 26.04 16.14
C ARG A 111 3.63 26.87 15.24
N PHE A 112 4.33 26.25 14.28
CA PHE A 112 5.16 26.96 13.32
C PHE A 112 4.33 27.88 12.42
N ILE A 113 3.19 27.41 11.90
CA ILE A 113 2.28 28.23 11.09
C ILE A 113 1.72 29.38 11.93
N SER A 114 1.25 29.13 13.15
CA SER A 114 0.73 30.17 14.03
C SER A 114 1.79 31.21 14.40
N ALA A 115 3.02 30.80 14.70
CA ALA A 115 4.10 31.74 15.00
C ALA A 115 4.53 32.57 13.77
N ALA A 116 4.51 31.98 12.57
CA ALA A 116 4.80 32.70 11.33
C ALA A 116 3.70 33.70 10.93
N LEU A 117 2.45 33.44 11.35
CA LEU A 117 1.31 34.34 11.12
C LEU A 117 1.10 35.36 12.25
N ALA A 118 1.69 35.13 13.44
CA ALA A 118 1.58 36.00 14.59
C ALA A 118 2.20 37.37 14.27
N GLY A 119 1.41 38.44 14.46
CA GLY A 119 1.81 39.81 14.12
C GLY A 119 1.07 40.40 12.91
N ASN A 120 0.12 39.66 12.33
CA ASN A 120 -0.83 40.19 11.36
C ASN A 120 -2.24 40.25 11.97
N ASP A 121 -2.58 41.39 12.57
CA ASP A 121 -3.83 41.62 13.32
C ASP A 121 -5.11 41.24 12.54
N LYS A 122 -5.08 41.29 11.20
CA LYS A 122 -6.20 40.89 10.36
C LYS A 122 -6.40 39.37 10.35
N ILE A 123 -5.30 38.62 10.23
CA ILE A 123 -5.32 37.16 10.19
C ILE A 123 -5.65 36.60 11.58
N ASP A 124 -5.15 37.22 12.65
CA ASP A 124 -5.45 36.79 14.02
C ASP A 124 -6.93 36.94 14.36
N LYS A 125 -7.58 38.02 13.88
CA LYS A 125 -9.04 38.20 14.02
C LYS A 125 -9.83 37.17 13.21
N GLU A 126 -9.46 36.93 11.95
CA GLU A 126 -10.12 35.93 11.11
C GLU A 126 -10.01 34.51 11.71
N ILE A 127 -8.86 34.15 12.30
CA ILE A 127 -8.67 32.87 12.98
C ILE A 127 -9.53 32.77 14.24
N ALA A 128 -9.64 33.85 15.02
CA ALA A 128 -10.47 33.89 16.22
C ALA A 128 -11.96 33.76 15.88
N GLU A 129 -12.43 34.48 14.86
CA GLU A 129 -13.81 34.42 14.38
C GLU A 129 -14.16 33.05 13.81
N ALA A 130 -13.23 32.45 13.03
CA ALA A 130 -13.41 31.10 12.50
C ALA A 130 -13.48 30.02 13.59
N LYS A 131 -12.66 30.14 14.64
CA LYS A 131 -12.71 29.24 15.80
C LYS A 131 -14.02 29.38 16.57
N ALA A 132 -14.44 30.61 16.87
CA ALA A 132 -15.70 30.87 17.56
C ALA A 132 -16.89 30.31 16.76
N GLY A 133 -16.92 30.52 15.44
CA GLY A 133 -17.97 29.98 14.57
C GLY A 133 -17.98 28.44 14.50
N GLN A 134 -16.81 27.78 14.59
CA GLN A 134 -16.75 26.32 14.64
C GLN A 134 -17.22 25.76 15.99
N GLU A 135 -16.84 26.40 17.11
CA GLU A 135 -17.30 26.01 18.45
C GLU A 135 -18.81 26.17 18.60
N GLU A 136 -19.37 27.26 18.08
CA GLU A 136 -20.81 27.50 18.08
C GLU A 136 -21.55 26.45 17.23
N ARG A 137 -21.03 26.12 16.05
CA ARG A 137 -21.58 25.05 15.19
C ARG A 137 -21.48 23.68 15.85
N LEU A 138 -20.40 23.39 16.57
CA LEU A 138 -20.25 22.13 17.31
C LEU A 138 -21.27 22.06 18.45
N LYS A 139 -21.42 23.14 19.21
CA LYS A 139 -22.41 23.25 20.29
C LYS A 139 -23.84 23.07 19.78
N ALA A 140 -24.21 23.75 18.70
CA ALA A 140 -25.52 23.60 18.06
C ALA A 140 -25.77 22.17 17.54
N LYS A 141 -24.73 21.50 17.03
CA LYS A 141 -24.84 20.12 16.55
C LYS A 141 -25.00 19.11 17.70
N ILE A 142 -24.33 19.34 18.84
CA ILE A 142 -24.50 18.54 20.05
C ILE A 142 -25.92 18.69 20.60
N GLU A 143 -26.44 19.92 20.67
CA GLU A 143 -27.80 20.20 21.14
C GLU A 143 -28.87 19.57 20.23
N ALA A 144 -28.70 19.68 18.91
CA ALA A 144 -29.60 19.06 17.93
C ALA A 144 -29.60 17.52 18.00
N LEU A 145 -28.48 16.90 18.37
CA LEU A 145 -28.40 15.45 18.59
C LEU A 145 -29.05 15.03 19.91
N GLY A 146 -28.92 15.83 20.97
CA GLY A 146 -29.62 15.64 22.24
C GLY A 146 -31.14 15.65 22.06
N GLY A 147 -31.69 16.68 21.39
CA GLY A 147 -33.13 16.78 21.12
C GLY A 147 -33.67 15.67 20.19
N LYS A 148 -32.83 15.12 19.30
CA LYS A 148 -33.20 13.97 18.46
C LYS A 148 -33.25 12.67 19.27
N ALA A 149 -32.39 12.49 20.27
CA ALA A 149 -32.41 11.32 21.15
C ALA A 149 -33.67 11.30 22.03
N GLU A 150 -34.08 12.45 22.55
CA GLU A 150 -35.33 12.59 23.33
C GLU A 150 -36.59 12.33 22.51
N LYS A 151 -36.66 12.89 21.28
CA LYS A 151 -37.78 12.61 20.36
C LYS A 151 -37.87 11.13 20.01
N LYS A 152 -36.74 10.48 19.68
CA LYS A 152 -36.70 9.03 19.38
C LYS A 152 -37.14 8.17 20.56
N ASN A 153 -36.79 8.55 21.79
CA ASN A 153 -37.21 7.83 22.98
C ASN A 153 -38.72 7.98 23.24
N SER A 154 -39.25 9.20 23.11
CA SER A 154 -40.69 9.46 23.27
C SER A 154 -41.56 8.69 22.26
N GLU A 155 -41.09 8.56 21.02
CA GLU A 155 -41.79 7.83 19.96
C GLU A 155 -41.72 6.30 20.17
N LYS A 156 -40.60 5.80 20.67
CA LYS A 156 -40.43 4.37 21.04
C LYS A 156 -41.33 3.98 22.21
N VAL A 157 -41.50 4.88 23.19
CA VAL A 157 -42.42 4.70 24.33
C VAL A 157 -43.88 4.69 23.87
N LYS A 158 -44.27 5.61 22.97
CA LYS A 158 -45.63 5.61 22.38
C LYS A 158 -45.92 4.33 21.59
N ARG A 159 -45.00 3.88 20.75
CA ARG A 159 -45.13 2.63 19.98
C ARG A 159 -45.20 1.37 20.84
N ARG A 160 -44.51 1.34 22.00
CA ARG A 160 -44.64 0.24 22.97
C ARG A 160 -46.04 0.21 23.61
N LYS A 161 -46.54 1.35 24.10
CA LYS A 161 -47.90 1.44 24.66
C LYS A 161 -48.98 1.02 23.67
N GLU A 162 -48.83 1.38 22.40
CA GLU A 162 -49.79 1.02 21.34
C GLU A 162 -49.76 -0.48 20.99
N ARG A 163 -48.57 -1.10 21.01
CA ARG A 163 -48.40 -2.56 20.85
C ARG A 163 -49.01 -3.34 22.02
N ASP A 164 -48.81 -2.87 23.24
CA ASP A 164 -49.31 -3.53 24.44
C ASP A 164 -50.85 -3.44 24.51
N ALA A 165 -51.42 -2.30 24.12
CA ALA A 165 -52.87 -2.14 23.94
C ALA A 165 -53.46 -3.07 22.87
N ARG A 166 -52.75 -3.29 21.75
CA ARG A 166 -53.18 -4.24 20.70
C ARG A 166 -53.09 -5.70 21.16
N LYS A 167 -52.08 -6.06 21.96
CA LYS A 167 -51.97 -7.41 22.55
C LYS A 167 -53.09 -7.69 23.55
N ALA A 168 -53.43 -6.73 24.41
CA ALA A 168 -54.54 -6.85 25.37
C ALA A 168 -55.89 -7.07 24.66
N LYS A 169 -56.15 -6.36 23.55
CA LYS A 169 -57.36 -6.57 22.74
C LYS A 169 -57.42 -7.92 22.03
N LYS A 170 -56.27 -8.53 21.72
CA LYS A 170 -56.19 -9.83 21.04
C LYS A 170 -56.36 -11.01 22.02
N ALA A 171 -55.90 -10.86 23.26
CA ALA A 171 -56.13 -11.83 24.33
C ALA A 171 -57.61 -11.94 24.74
N ALA A 172 -58.34 -10.82 24.74
CA ALA A 172 -59.78 -10.80 25.02
C ALA A 172 -60.66 -11.43 23.91
N LYS A 173 -60.08 -11.82 22.76
CA LYS A 173 -60.80 -12.38 21.60
C LYS A 173 -60.46 -13.86 21.33
N GLY A 174 -59.64 -14.49 22.19
CA GLY A 174 -59.12 -15.85 22.01
C GLY A 174 -59.83 -16.96 22.81
N ASP A 175 -60.61 -16.61 23.83
CA ASP A 175 -61.43 -17.60 24.57
C ASP A 175 -62.80 -17.73 23.92
N GLY A 176 -62.91 -18.63 22.94
CA GLY A 176 -64.21 -18.92 22.32
C GLY A 176 -64.13 -19.73 21.03
N ALA A 177 -63.49 -20.90 21.05
CA ALA A 177 -63.83 -22.03 20.16
C ALA A 177 -62.93 -23.23 20.51
N GLY A 178 -63.52 -24.27 21.09
CA GLY A 178 -62.83 -25.55 21.31
C GLY A 178 -63.47 -26.45 22.36
N ASN A 179 -64.73 -26.84 22.17
CA ASN A 179 -65.21 -28.18 22.50
C ASN A 179 -66.09 -28.65 21.35
#